data_AF-A0A3D4YFE8-F1
#
_entry.id   AF-A0A3D4YFE8-F1
#
_cell.length_a   1.000
_cell.length_b   1.000
_cell.length_c   1.000
_cell.angle_alpha   90.00
_cell.angle_beta   90.00
_cell.angle_gamma   90.00
#
_symmetry.space_group_name_H-M   'P 1'
#
loop_
_entity.id
_entity.type
_entity.pdbx_description
1 polymer ?
#
loop_
_entity_poly.entity_id
_entity_poly.type
_entity_poly.pdbx_seq_one_letter_code
_entity_poly.pdbx_strand_id
1 'polypeptide(L)' 'KAAKKSTYRSITVNGEEIEFSDGFTDLHTVSYHNILEGKGYGLADARPSVYIVHSIRNKKPIGKTGDYHPFI' A
#
# COMPACT_ATOMS: atom_id res chain seq x y z
N LYS A 1 22.67 18.68 -8.27
CA LYS A 1 21.31 19.23 -8.04
C LYS A 1 20.46 18.09 -7.48
N ALA A 2 20.03 18.17 -6.21
CA ALA A 2 19.16 17.15 -5.64
C ALA A 2 17.83 17.11 -6.43
N ALA A 3 17.47 15.94 -6.96
CA ALA A 3 16.20 15.75 -7.64
C ALA A 3 15.07 16.01 -6.64
N LYS A 4 14.23 17.02 -6.90
CA LYS A 4 13.07 17.36 -6.06
C LYS A 4 12.04 16.23 -6.21
N LYS A 5 12.00 15.29 -5.24
CA LYS A 5 11.00 14.21 -5.23
C LYS A 5 9.62 14.84 -5.06
N SER A 6 8.69 14.55 -5.97
CA SER A 6 7.31 15.05 -5.97
C SER A 6 6.35 14.19 -5.14
N THR A 7 6.83 13.07 -4.61
CA THR A 7 6.05 12.09 -3.85
C THR A 7 6.73 11.83 -2.50
N TYR A 8 5.93 11.68 -1.45
CA TYR A 8 6.35 11.24 -0.13
C TYR A 8 5.63 9.94 0.20
N ARG A 9 6.40 8.91 0.54
CA ARG A 9 5.93 7.57 0.88
C ARG A 9 6.72 7.14 2.12
N SER A 10 6.02 6.81 3.20
CA SER A 10 6.63 6.35 4.44
C SER A 10 5.74 5.29 5.07
N ILE A 11 6.36 4.23 5.55
CA ILE A 11 5.74 3.15 6.32
C ILE A 11 6.72 2.85 7.45
N THR A 12 6.28 3.07 8.68
CA THR A 12 7.05 2.70 9.88
C THR A 12 6.41 1.50 10.57
N VAL A 13 7.24 0.58 11.04
CA VAL A 13 6.82 -0.56 11.86
C VAL A 13 7.70 -0.58 13.10
N ASN A 14 7.09 -0.52 14.29
CA ASN A 14 7.79 -0.40 15.57
C ASN A 14 8.80 0.77 15.64
N GLY A 15 8.52 1.85 14.91
CA GLY A 15 9.39 3.04 14.85
C GLY A 15 10.52 2.96 13.84
N GLU A 16 10.68 1.83 13.12
CA GLU A 16 11.67 1.67 12.07
C GLU A 16 11.05 1.91 10.69
N GLU A 17 11.73 2.70 9.85
CA GLU A 17 11.29 2.98 8.48
C GLU A 17 11.54 1.76 7.59
N ILE A 18 10.52 1.34 6.85
CA ILE A 18 10.67 0.38 5.77
C ILE A 18 11.01 1.16 4.50
N GLU A 19 12.16 0.88 3.90
CA GLU A 19 12.51 1.50 2.62
C GLU A 19 11.78 0.78 1.47
N PHE A 20 10.91 1.52 0.77
CA PHE A 20 10.21 1.04 -0.42
C PHE A 20 10.11 2.12 -1.51
N SER A 21 10.86 3.21 -1.40
CA SER A 21 10.74 4.35 -2.32
C SER A 21 11.35 4.08 -3.69
N ASP A 22 12.30 3.13 -3.74
CA ASP A 22 13.08 2.75 -4.91
C ASP A 22 12.67 1.35 -5.40
N GLY A 23 12.74 1.10 -6.72
CA GLY A 23 12.43 -0.22 -7.31
C GLY A 23 11.03 -0.39 -7.92
N PHE A 24 10.25 0.69 -8.07
CA PHE A 24 8.91 0.64 -8.69
C PHE A 24 8.89 0.43 -10.21
N THR A 25 10.05 0.52 -10.89
CA THR A 25 10.12 0.51 -12.36
C THR A 25 9.72 -0.83 -12.98
N ASP A 26 10.07 -1.94 -12.33
CA ASP A 26 10.02 -3.27 -12.96
C ASP A 26 9.05 -4.24 -12.26
N LEU A 27 8.28 -3.78 -11.27
CA LEU A 27 7.35 -4.62 -10.51
C LEU A 27 6.25 -5.25 -11.38
N HIS A 28 5.87 -4.59 -12.48
CA HIS A 28 4.93 -5.16 -13.44
C HIS A 28 5.54 -6.38 -14.13
N THR A 29 6.78 -6.28 -14.62
CA THR A 29 7.50 -7.40 -15.24
C THR A 29 7.59 -8.59 -14.29
N VAL A 30 7.99 -8.34 -13.04
CA VAL A 30 8.04 -9.38 -11.99
C VAL A 30 6.65 -9.99 -11.73
N SER A 31 5.60 -9.18 -11.73
CA SER A 31 4.23 -9.67 -11.57
C SER A 31 3.81 -10.62 -12.69
N TYR A 32 4.12 -10.27 -13.95
CA TYR A 32 3.84 -11.14 -15.10
C TYR A 32 4.63 -12.46 -15.03
N HIS A 33 5.90 -12.44 -14.65
CA HIS A 33 6.67 -13.66 -14.42
C HIS A 33 6.00 -14.57 -13.38
N ASN A 34 5.59 -14.03 -12.24
CA ASN A 34 4.90 -14.81 -11.21
C ASN A 34 3.56 -15.39 -11.69
N ILE A 35 2.78 -14.62 -12.45
CA ILE A 35 1.52 -15.10 -13.05
C ILE A 35 1.78 -16.30 -13.97
N LEU A 36 2.76 -16.18 -14.87
CA LEU A 36 3.11 -17.24 -15.83
C LEU A 36 3.68 -18.49 -15.14
N GLU A 37 4.33 -18.35 -13.99
CA GLU A 37 4.80 -19.47 -13.16
C GLU A 37 3.70 -20.09 -12.28
N GLY A 38 2.45 -19.61 -12.35
CA GLY A 38 1.36 -20.09 -11.50
C GLY A 38 1.44 -19.61 -10.05
N LYS A 39 2.29 -18.61 -9.75
CA LYS A 39 2.46 -17.96 -8.44
C LYS A 39 1.79 -16.57 -8.38
N GLY A 40 0.90 -16.28 -9.33
CA GLY A 40 0.16 -15.02 -9.37
C GLY A 40 -0.87 -14.90 -8.25
N TYR A 41 -1.22 -13.67 -7.89
CA TYR A 41 -2.30 -13.39 -6.93
C TYR A 41 -3.67 -13.55 -7.58
N GLY A 42 -4.50 -14.41 -7.01
CA GLY A 42 -5.86 -14.70 -7.46
C GLY A 42 -6.93 -13.90 -6.71
N LEU A 43 -8.19 -14.28 -6.92
CA LEU A 43 -9.34 -13.63 -6.28
C LEU A 43 -9.29 -13.74 -4.75
N ALA A 44 -8.83 -14.86 -4.21
CA ALA A 44 -8.73 -15.08 -2.77
C ALA A 44 -7.71 -14.11 -2.13
N ASP A 45 -6.58 -13.88 -2.79
CA ASP A 45 -5.51 -12.99 -2.31
C ASP A 45 -5.94 -11.51 -2.33
N ALA A 46 -6.67 -11.09 -3.37
CA ALA A 46 -7.11 -9.71 -3.53
C ALA A 46 -8.34 -9.35 -2.67
N ARG A 47 -9.17 -10.35 -2.31
CA ARG A 47 -10.46 -10.15 -1.63
C ARG A 47 -10.38 -9.35 -0.32
N PRO A 48 -9.40 -9.56 0.58
CA PRO A 48 -9.29 -8.78 1.81
C PRO A 48 -9.15 -7.28 1.53
N SER A 49 -8.28 -6.91 0.58
CA SER A 49 -8.07 -5.51 0.19
C SER A 49 -9.34 -4.87 -0.37
N VAL A 50 -10.07 -5.60 -1.24
CA VAL A 50 -11.36 -5.14 -1.78
C VAL A 50 -12.39 -4.92 -0.68
N TYR A 51 -12.48 -5.84 0.28
CA TYR A 51 -13.41 -5.72 1.40
C TYR A 51 -13.07 -4.55 2.33
N ILE A 52 -11.78 -4.33 2.62
CA ILE A 52 -11.29 -3.21 3.44
C ILE A 52 -11.69 -1.88 2.79
N VAL A 53 -11.38 -1.68 1.51
CA VAL A 53 -11.70 -0.40 0.82
C VAL A 53 -13.20 -0.20 0.65
N HIS A 54 -13.97 -1.28 0.45
CA HIS A 54 -15.43 -1.21 0.43
C HIS A 54 -15.97 -0.77 1.80
N SER A 55 -15.46 -1.35 2.88
CA SER A 55 -15.88 -0.98 4.24
C SER A 55 -15.53 0.47 4.57
N ILE A 56 -14.31 0.92 4.22
CA ILE A 56 -13.88 2.31 4.41
C ILE A 56 -14.80 3.27 3.66
N ARG A 57 -15.11 2.97 2.38
CA ARG A 57 -15.96 3.82 1.53
C ARG A 57 -17.36 4.05 2.11
N ASN A 58 -17.92 3.04 2.77
CA ASN A 58 -19.31 3.07 3.25
C ASN A 58 -19.44 3.41 4.75
N LYS A 59 -18.33 3.59 5.48
CA LYS A 59 -18.37 3.90 6.90
C LYS A 59 -18.56 5.40 7.12
N LYS A 60 -19.43 5.77 8.06
CA LYS A 60 -19.60 7.16 8.48
C LYS A 60 -18.37 7.62 9.29
N PRO A 61 -17.71 8.74 8.94
CA PRO A 61 -16.61 9.29 9.75
C PRO A 61 -17.08 9.68 11.14
N ILE A 62 -16.27 9.39 12.15
CA ILE A 62 -16.56 9.68 13.57
C ILE A 62 -15.73 10.83 14.14
N GLY A 63 -14.80 11.40 13.35
CA GLY A 63 -13.84 12.40 13.83
C GLY A 63 -12.65 11.79 14.59
N LYS A 64 -11.83 12.66 15.20
CA LYS A 64 -10.65 12.25 16.00
C LYS A 64 -11.11 11.61 17.30
N THR A 65 -11.16 10.28 17.32
CA THR A 65 -11.52 9.48 18.50
C THR A 65 -10.61 8.26 18.53
N GLY A 66 -10.00 7.97 19.68
CA GLY A 66 -9.03 6.88 19.81
C GLY A 66 -7.74 7.10 19.01
N ASP A 67 -7.26 6.06 18.34
CA ASP A 67 -6.05 6.12 17.49
C ASP A 67 -6.33 6.85 16.18
N TYR A 68 -5.45 7.78 15.81
CA TYR A 68 -5.52 8.54 14.56
C TYR A 68 -4.11 8.80 14.01
N HIS A 69 -4.04 9.05 12.70
CA HIS A 69 -2.78 9.35 12.03
C HIS A 69 -2.26 10.74 12.43
N PRO A 70 -0.93 10.95 12.64
CA PRO A 70 -0.37 12.24 13.09
C PRO A 70 -0.68 13.46 12.21
N PHE A 71 -1.04 13.23 10.94
CA PHE A 71 -1.38 14.29 9.97
C PHE A 71 -2.90 14.54 9.83
N ILE A 72 -3.72 14.02 10.74
CA ILE A 72 -5.15 14.30 10.82
C ILE A 72 -5.41 15.37 11.86
#